data_AF-A0A6A6Y1I4-F1
#
_entry.id   AF-A0A6A6Y1I4-F1
#
_cell.length_a   1.000
_cell.length_b   1.000
_cell.length_c   1.000
_cell.angle_alpha   90.00
_cell.angle_beta   90.00
_cell.angle_gamma   90.00
#
_symmetry.space_group_name_H-M   'P 1'
#
loop_
_entity.id
_entity.type
_entity.pdbx_description
1 polymer ?
#
loop_
_entity_poly.entity_id
_entity_poly.type
_entity_poly.pdbx_seq_one_letter_code
_entity_poly.pdbx_strand_id
1 'polypeptide(L)'
;MSPNGTLLAYSVPVDIKDLRDQAALISMAWKEHEEAIASKLSHDQASLDSDIAQSSSSLSKSTLETLTIEFEANNLIVRALQPKLLLVLVGGVPPGRNASFKITPEVHGDPRYPHSEAPSSKEGSLKTAGIHPKAVSDIAQEEGFTIIEGATSPKPSVLSIADSHMSQRDRDLQGGALHIQRKKIDAMTDYIRRDFDSKGFVMPDDSMFP
;
A
#
# COMPACT_ATOMS: atom_id res chain seq x y z
N MET A 1 4.59 14.81 14.29
CA MET A 1 5.62 14.54 15.32
C MET A 1 6.97 14.34 14.65
N SER A 2 8.08 14.42 15.39
CA SER A 2 9.38 13.94 14.88
C SER A 2 9.48 12.41 15.01
N PRO A 3 10.36 11.73 14.24
CA PRO A 3 10.70 10.33 14.48
C PRO A 3 11.27 10.04 15.89
N ASN A 4 11.74 11.06 16.61
CA ASN A 4 12.31 10.95 17.96
C ASN A 4 11.24 11.01 19.10
N GLY A 5 9.95 11.03 18.78
CA GLY A 5 8.85 11.05 19.75
C GLY A 5 8.34 12.44 20.11
N THR A 6 8.93 13.50 19.54
CA THR A 6 8.55 14.89 19.85
C THR A 6 7.18 15.21 19.23
N LEU A 7 6.16 15.38 20.08
CA LEU A 7 4.82 15.80 19.66
C LEU A 7 4.82 17.30 19.28
N LEU A 8 4.95 17.59 17.99
CA LEU A 8 5.04 18.95 17.44
C LEU A 8 3.69 19.69 17.39
N ALA A 9 2.61 18.97 17.08
CA ALA A 9 1.24 19.47 16.96
C ALA A 9 0.25 18.31 17.07
N TYR A 10 -0.97 18.60 17.52
CA TYR A 10 -2.07 17.64 17.68
C TYR A 10 -3.43 18.35 17.61
N SER A 11 -4.50 17.59 17.36
CA SER A 11 -5.88 18.08 17.39
C SER A 11 -6.53 17.89 18.77
N VAL A 12 -7.25 18.90 19.24
CA VAL A 12 -8.06 18.89 20.47
C VAL A 12 -9.51 18.48 20.12
N PRO A 13 -10.26 17.75 20.98
CA PRO A 13 -9.92 17.28 22.33
C PRO A 13 -9.39 15.84 22.37
N VAL A 14 -8.20 15.65 22.96
CA VAL A 14 -7.54 14.36 23.27
C VAL A 14 -6.65 14.59 24.50
N ASP A 15 -6.40 13.57 25.33
CA ASP A 15 -5.39 13.69 26.40
C ASP A 15 -3.97 13.74 25.78
N ILE A 16 -3.18 14.71 26.23
CA ILE A 16 -1.79 14.89 25.82
C ILE A 16 -0.86 13.80 26.37
N LYS A 17 -1.25 13.11 27.46
CA LYS A 17 -0.51 11.95 27.99
C LYS A 17 -0.59 10.78 27.03
N ASP A 18 -1.80 10.33 26.71
CA ASP A 18 -2.06 9.25 25.75
C ASP A 18 -1.38 9.53 24.40
N LEU A 19 -1.40 10.79 23.92
CA LEU A 19 -0.70 11.19 22.70
C LEU A 19 0.83 11.15 22.80
N ARG A 20 1.42 11.41 23.98
CA ARG A 20 2.87 11.29 24.21
C ARG A 20 3.30 9.83 24.32
N ASP A 21 2.49 9.00 24.98
CA ASP A 21 2.76 7.56 25.12
C ASP A 21 2.60 6.86 23.76
N GLN A 22 1.59 7.23 22.97
CA GLN A 22 1.47 6.82 21.57
C GLN A 22 2.63 7.31 20.71
N ALA A 23 3.09 8.56 20.87
CA ALA A 23 4.25 9.07 20.14
C ALA A 23 5.55 8.33 20.49
N ALA A 24 5.77 7.99 21.76
CA ALA A 24 6.91 7.18 22.19
C ALA A 24 6.88 5.77 21.55
N LEU A 25 5.71 5.10 21.61
CA LEU A 25 5.50 3.78 21.00
C LEU A 25 5.70 3.81 19.48
N ILE A 26 5.13 4.81 18.79
CA ILE A 26 5.32 5.03 17.35
C ILE A 26 6.79 5.19 17.02
N SER A 27 7.53 5.99 17.79
CA SER A 27 8.95 6.26 17.53
C SER A 27 9.86 5.05 17.75
N MET A 28 9.56 4.22 18.74
CA MET A 28 10.25 2.94 18.92
C MET A 28 10.03 2.03 17.71
N ALA A 29 8.77 1.78 17.33
CA ALA A 29 8.43 0.89 16.22
C ALA A 29 8.88 1.42 14.85
N TRP A 30 8.85 2.74 14.64
CA TRP A 30 9.35 3.39 13.41
C TRP A 30 10.84 3.16 13.26
N LYS A 31 11.61 3.46 14.31
CA LYS A 31 13.07 3.30 14.31
C LYS A 31 13.48 1.82 14.17
N GLU A 32 12.82 0.91 14.88
CA GLU A 32 13.05 -0.54 14.76
C GLU A 32 12.89 -1.01 13.31
N HIS A 33 11.86 -0.54 12.62
CA HIS A 33 11.64 -0.89 11.21
C HIS A 33 12.60 -0.20 10.24
N GLU A 34 13.03 1.05 10.49
CA GLU A 34 14.09 1.69 9.71
C GLU A 34 15.43 0.94 9.84
N GLU A 35 15.81 0.52 11.05
CA GLU A 35 17.01 -0.28 11.30
C GLU A 35 16.90 -1.69 10.67
N ALA A 36 15.71 -2.31 10.71
CA ALA A 36 15.41 -3.58 10.04
C ALA A 36 15.39 -3.49 8.49
N ILE A 37 15.16 -2.31 7.91
CA ILE A 37 15.29 -2.07 6.46
C ILE A 37 16.75 -1.81 6.09
N ALA A 38 17.46 -0.97 6.86
CA ALA A 38 18.87 -0.64 6.63
C ALA A 38 19.78 -1.88 6.70
N SER A 39 19.55 -2.76 7.67
CA SER A 39 20.31 -4.01 7.83
C SER A 39 20.11 -4.99 6.68
N LYS A 40 18.89 -5.13 6.15
CA LYS A 40 18.62 -5.92 4.94
C LYS A 40 19.36 -5.38 3.72
N LEU A 41 19.30 -4.05 3.50
CA LEU A 41 20.04 -3.40 2.41
C LEU A 41 21.56 -3.66 2.50
N SER A 42 22.15 -3.65 3.71
CA SER A 42 23.58 -3.96 3.87
C SER A 42 23.92 -5.44 3.64
N HIS A 43 22.99 -6.35 3.95
CA HIS A 43 23.17 -7.78 3.71
C HIS A 43 23.11 -8.12 2.22
N ASP A 44 22.15 -7.55 1.49
CA ASP A 44 21.98 -7.82 0.06
C ASP A 44 23.00 -7.09 -0.84
N GLN A 45 23.63 -6.01 -0.34
CA GLN A 45 24.83 -5.43 -0.96
C GLN A 45 26.05 -6.35 -0.80
N ALA A 46 26.19 -7.02 0.35
CA ALA A 46 27.35 -7.87 0.65
C ALA A 46 27.36 -9.21 -0.12
N SER A 47 26.26 -9.57 -0.80
CA SER A 47 26.16 -10.77 -1.65
C SER A 47 26.34 -10.49 -3.15
N LEU A 48 26.57 -9.24 -3.55
CA LEU A 48 26.64 -8.78 -4.94
C LEU A 48 28.03 -8.24 -5.36
N ASP A 49 29.10 -8.82 -4.84
CA ASP A 49 30.48 -8.49 -5.28
C ASP A 49 30.93 -9.37 -6.46
N SER A 50 30.47 -9.02 -7.67
CA SER A 50 31.15 -9.28 -8.96
C SER A 50 30.50 -8.53 -10.15
N ASP A 51 31.33 -7.85 -10.95
CA ASP A 51 31.18 -7.55 -12.38
C ASP A 51 30.09 -6.61 -12.97
N ILE A 52 29.17 -5.96 -12.22
CA ILE A 52 28.25 -4.93 -12.80
C ILE A 52 28.20 -3.60 -12.02
N ALA A 53 29.36 -3.10 -11.59
CA ALA A 53 29.49 -1.87 -10.81
C ALA A 53 29.43 -0.55 -11.64
N GLN A 54 28.41 -0.34 -12.50
CA GLN A 54 28.31 0.92 -13.26
C GLN A 54 26.94 1.40 -13.79
N SER A 55 25.81 0.73 -13.50
CA SER A 55 24.52 1.07 -14.16
C SER A 55 23.26 1.01 -13.28
N SER A 56 23.33 1.44 -12.00
CA SER A 56 22.21 1.35 -11.05
C SER A 56 22.14 2.49 -10.01
N SER A 57 22.55 3.71 -10.37
CA SER A 57 22.51 4.92 -9.50
C SER A 57 21.11 5.43 -9.13
N SER A 58 20.05 4.68 -9.45
CA SER A 58 18.64 5.00 -9.22
C SER A 58 17.93 4.07 -8.22
N LEU A 59 18.67 3.21 -7.51
CA LEU A 59 18.15 2.51 -6.33
C LEU A 59 17.90 3.51 -5.20
N SER A 60 16.73 4.16 -5.23
CA SER A 60 16.22 4.99 -4.14
C SER A 60 16.31 4.21 -2.84
N LYS A 61 16.97 4.78 -1.81
CA LYS A 61 17.06 4.15 -0.49
C LYS A 61 15.67 3.71 -0.05
N SER A 62 15.49 2.42 0.17
CA SER A 62 14.27 1.88 0.77
C SER A 62 14.10 2.55 2.13
N THR A 63 13.07 3.39 2.23
CA THR A 63 12.70 4.11 3.44
C THR A 63 11.30 3.71 3.85
N LEU A 64 11.07 3.67 5.16
CA LEU A 64 9.76 3.44 5.72
C LEU A 64 8.87 4.63 5.35
N GLU A 65 7.87 4.42 4.49
CA GLU A 65 6.94 5.50 4.14
C GLU A 65 5.74 5.49 5.07
N THR A 66 5.28 4.33 5.53
CA THR A 66 4.10 4.23 6.40
C THR A 66 4.23 3.09 7.38
N LEU A 67 3.69 3.29 8.58
CA LEU A 67 3.59 2.29 9.64
C LEU A 67 2.13 2.23 10.11
N THR A 68 1.51 1.07 9.98
CA THR A 68 0.19 0.79 10.57
C THR A 68 0.38 -0.02 11.84
N ILE A 69 -0.23 0.41 12.95
CA ILE A 69 -0.30 -0.34 14.21
C ILE A 69 -1.78 -0.54 14.53
N GLU A 70 -2.23 -1.79 14.49
CA GLU A 70 -3.61 -2.17 14.79
C GLU A 70 -3.72 -2.62 16.25
N PHE A 71 -4.64 -2.04 17.01
CA PHE A 71 -5.06 -2.47 18.34
C PHE A 71 -6.53 -2.92 18.32
N GLU A 72 -7.01 -3.44 19.45
CA GLU A 72 -8.40 -3.84 19.63
C GLU A 72 -9.39 -2.65 19.51
N ALA A 73 -9.06 -1.50 20.11
CA ALA A 73 -9.94 -0.32 20.17
C ALA A 73 -9.68 0.74 19.08
N ASN A 74 -8.47 0.78 18.51
CA ASN A 74 -8.05 1.80 17.55
C ASN A 74 -6.94 1.29 16.62
N ASN A 75 -6.74 1.99 15.50
CA ASN A 75 -5.57 1.89 14.65
C ASN A 75 -4.77 3.19 14.75
N LEU A 76 -3.45 3.09 14.74
CA LEU A 76 -2.53 4.20 14.45
C LEU A 76 -2.00 4.01 13.03
N ILE A 77 -2.12 5.04 12.19
CA ILE A 77 -1.48 5.06 10.88
C ILE A 77 -0.52 6.25 10.85
N VAL A 78 0.76 5.95 10.66
CA VAL A 78 1.85 6.91 10.65
C VAL A 78 2.39 7.00 9.23
N ARG A 79 2.50 8.20 8.65
CA ARG A 79 3.09 8.39 7.32
C ARG A 79 4.15 9.49 7.35
N ALA A 80 5.31 9.24 6.75
CA ALA A 80 6.37 10.24 6.65
C ALA A 80 5.93 11.38 5.71
N LEU A 81 5.92 12.62 6.20
CA LEU A 81 5.79 13.80 5.35
C LEU A 81 7.15 14.17 4.76
N GLN A 82 8.17 14.19 5.61
CA GLN A 82 9.58 14.47 5.32
C GLN A 82 10.46 13.62 6.26
N PRO A 83 11.77 13.44 6.01
CA PRO A 83 12.64 12.54 6.81
C PRO A 83 12.66 12.81 8.33
N LYS A 84 12.34 14.03 8.77
CA LYS A 84 12.25 14.43 10.19
C LYS A 84 10.83 14.76 10.67
N LEU A 85 9.80 14.46 9.88
CA LEU A 85 8.41 14.83 10.16
C LEU A 85 7.41 13.74 9.78
N LEU A 86 6.76 13.17 10.79
CA LEU A 86 5.72 12.15 10.67
C LEU A 86 4.33 12.75 10.91
N LEU A 87 3.38 12.42 10.03
CA LEU A 87 1.93 12.60 10.24
C LEU A 87 1.38 11.34 10.91
N VAL A 88 0.46 11.50 11.86
CA VAL A 88 -0.21 10.38 12.55
C VAL A 88 -1.72 10.58 12.48
N LEU A 89 -2.43 9.54 12.07
CA LEU A 89 -3.88 9.43 12.15
C LEU A 89 -4.24 8.36 13.18
N VAL A 90 -4.90 8.77 14.27
CA VAL A 90 -5.58 7.86 15.20
C VAL A 90 -6.98 7.61 14.66
N GLY A 91 -7.33 6.34 14.43
CA GLY A 91 -8.65 5.94 13.93
C GLY A 91 -9.29 4.89 14.84
N GLY A 92 -10.45 5.21 15.42
CA GLY A 92 -11.26 4.19 16.13
C GLY A 92 -11.72 3.08 15.19
N VAL A 93 -12.00 1.89 15.73
CA VAL A 93 -12.50 0.74 14.97
C VAL A 93 -13.91 0.33 15.41
N PRO A 94 -14.70 -0.35 14.56
CA PRO A 94 -16.03 -0.82 14.95
C PRO A 94 -15.97 -1.81 16.13
N PRO A 95 -16.89 -1.72 17.10
CA PRO A 95 -16.96 -2.68 18.20
C PRO A 95 -17.27 -4.09 17.68
N GLY A 96 -16.68 -5.11 18.31
CA GLY A 96 -16.82 -6.52 17.89
C GLY A 96 -15.79 -6.97 16.84
N ARG A 97 -14.78 -6.16 16.52
CA ARG A 97 -13.63 -6.57 15.69
C ARG A 97 -12.66 -7.42 16.52
N ASN A 98 -12.56 -8.72 16.22
CA ASN A 98 -11.49 -9.59 16.75
C ASN A 98 -10.13 -9.25 16.11
N ALA A 99 -9.50 -8.15 16.53
CA ALA A 99 -8.17 -7.76 16.08
C ALA A 99 -7.10 -8.07 17.13
N SER A 100 -6.21 -8.99 16.77
CA SER A 100 -4.92 -9.14 17.46
C SER A 100 -4.04 -7.91 17.21
N PHE A 101 -3.22 -7.54 18.19
CA PHE A 101 -2.18 -6.52 17.98
C PHE A 101 -1.31 -6.87 16.77
N LYS A 102 -1.15 -5.93 15.84
CA LYS A 102 -0.40 -6.15 14.59
C LYS A 102 0.30 -4.87 14.14
N ILE A 103 1.58 -4.98 13.84
CA ILE A 103 2.35 -3.93 13.18
C ILE A 103 2.53 -4.31 11.70
N THR A 104 2.30 -3.35 10.80
CA THR A 104 2.53 -3.48 9.35
C THR A 104 3.36 -2.29 8.88
N PRO A 105 4.69 -2.42 8.75
CA PRO A 105 5.54 -1.45 8.08
C PRO A 105 5.35 -1.56 6.56
N GLU A 106 5.39 -0.43 5.85
CA GLU A 106 5.23 -0.34 4.40
C GLU A 106 6.26 0.63 3.82
N VAL A 107 7.03 0.12 2.87
CA VAL A 107 8.16 0.79 2.21
C VAL A 107 7.64 1.68 1.07
N HIS A 108 8.41 2.72 0.74
CA HIS A 108 8.14 3.51 -0.46
C HIS A 108 8.07 2.63 -1.72
N GLY A 109 6.89 2.57 -2.34
CA GLY A 109 6.61 1.78 -3.55
C GLY A 109 5.77 0.52 -3.34
N ASP A 110 5.49 0.11 -2.09
CA ASP A 110 4.65 -1.08 -1.84
C ASP A 110 3.19 -0.88 -2.33
N PRO A 111 2.57 -1.88 -2.98
CA PRO A 111 1.19 -1.81 -3.46
C PRO A 111 0.17 -1.89 -2.30
N ARG A 112 -0.07 -0.74 -1.65
CA ARG A 112 -0.95 -0.57 -0.47
C ARG A 112 -2.42 -0.99 -0.65
N TYR A 113 -2.93 -0.89 -1.87
CA TYR A 113 -4.34 -1.12 -2.18
C TYR A 113 -4.49 -2.26 -3.18
N PRO A 114 -5.52 -3.12 -3.05
CA PRO A 114 -5.88 -4.02 -4.13
C PRO A 114 -6.17 -3.19 -5.40
N HIS A 115 -5.70 -3.66 -6.56
CA HIS A 115 -5.88 -2.96 -7.83
C HIS A 115 -7.37 -2.91 -8.19
N SER A 116 -8.07 -1.87 -7.75
CA SER A 116 -9.39 -1.54 -8.28
C SER A 116 -9.18 -1.03 -9.69
N GLU A 117 -9.47 -1.87 -10.68
CA GLU A 117 -9.22 -1.58 -12.09
C GLU A 117 -9.84 -0.23 -12.47
N ALA A 118 -8.97 0.72 -12.85
CA ALA A 118 -9.40 1.92 -13.54
C ALA A 118 -9.84 1.50 -14.95
N PRO A 119 -11.01 1.95 -15.45
CA PRO A 119 -11.47 1.61 -16.78
C PRO A 119 -10.53 2.25 -17.82
N SER A 120 -9.59 1.46 -18.33
CA SER A 120 -8.59 1.88 -19.30
C SER A 120 -9.27 2.17 -20.64
N SER A 121 -9.47 3.46 -20.92
CA SER A 121 -10.01 3.94 -22.19
C SER A 121 -9.04 3.61 -23.32
N LYS A 122 -9.37 2.56 -24.08
CA LYS A 122 -8.78 2.09 -25.35
C LYS A 122 -7.71 3.00 -25.96
N GLU A 123 -6.51 2.46 -26.10
CA GLU A 123 -5.74 2.64 -27.33
C GLU A 123 -5.12 1.30 -27.73
N GLY A 124 -5.05 1.02 -29.03
CA GLY A 124 -4.80 -0.33 -29.56
C GLY A 124 -3.49 -0.45 -30.31
N SER A 125 -2.87 -1.63 -30.24
CA SER A 125 -1.82 -2.03 -31.16
C SER A 125 -2.01 -3.48 -31.59
N LEU A 126 -1.82 -3.75 -32.88
CA LEU A 126 -1.89 -5.09 -33.47
C LEU A 126 -0.51 -5.78 -33.40
N LYS A 127 -0.48 -7.06 -33.85
CA LYS A 127 0.68 -7.92 -34.16
C LYS A 127 1.15 -8.79 -32.96
N THR A 128 1.56 -10.04 -33.13
CA THR A 128 1.66 -10.88 -34.36
C THR A 128 1.51 -12.37 -34.03
N ALA A 129 1.29 -13.21 -35.05
CA ALA A 129 1.20 -14.67 -34.91
C ALA A 129 2.57 -15.38 -35.05
N GLY A 130 2.70 -16.55 -34.39
CA GLY A 130 3.81 -17.52 -34.49
C GLY A 130 3.63 -18.61 -33.42
N ILE A 131 3.28 -19.87 -33.72
CA ILE A 131 4.09 -20.96 -34.34
C ILE A 131 5.24 -21.34 -33.36
N HIS A 132 5.31 -22.50 -32.67
CA HIS A 132 5.12 -23.95 -32.97
C HIS A 132 5.03 -24.74 -31.61
N PRO A 133 5.03 -26.11 -31.52
CA PRO A 133 4.41 -27.19 -32.32
C PRO A 133 3.68 -28.28 -31.46
N LYS A 134 3.25 -29.38 -32.12
CA LYS A 134 2.78 -30.69 -31.60
C LYS A 134 3.80 -31.41 -30.67
N ALA A 135 3.48 -32.45 -29.86
CA ALA A 135 2.25 -33.12 -29.37
C ALA A 135 2.70 -34.11 -28.23
N VAL A 136 2.18 -35.30 -27.83
CA VAL A 136 1.21 -36.32 -28.33
C VAL A 136 0.66 -37.11 -27.11
N SER A 137 -0.62 -37.53 -27.13
CA SER A 137 -1.18 -38.69 -26.38
C SER A 137 -2.46 -39.18 -27.09
N ASP A 138 -2.60 -40.50 -27.30
CA ASP A 138 -3.67 -41.14 -28.08
C ASP A 138 -4.67 -41.96 -27.22
N ILE A 139 -5.67 -42.55 -27.89
CA ILE A 139 -6.66 -43.55 -27.41
C ILE A 139 -7.85 -42.97 -26.60
N ALA A 140 -9.15 -43.15 -26.91
CA ALA A 140 -9.99 -43.48 -28.10
C ALA A 140 -11.19 -44.40 -27.69
N GLN A 141 -12.19 -44.54 -28.60
CA GLN A 141 -13.49 -45.23 -28.48
C GLN A 141 -14.60 -44.39 -27.78
N GLU A 142 -15.63 -43.88 -28.48
CA GLU A 142 -16.82 -44.51 -29.14
C GLU A 142 -18.04 -44.57 -28.17
N GLU A 143 -19.30 -44.28 -28.54
CA GLU A 143 -19.97 -44.04 -29.84
C GLU A 143 -20.88 -42.78 -29.82
N GLY A 144 -21.49 -42.36 -30.96
CA GLY A 144 -22.66 -41.47 -30.96
C GLY A 144 -22.95 -40.61 -32.20
N PHE A 145 -23.95 -40.99 -33.01
CA PHE A 145 -24.63 -40.17 -34.05
C PHE A 145 -25.44 -39.03 -33.36
N THR A 146 -25.76 -37.83 -33.89
CA THR A 146 -25.98 -37.37 -35.29
C THR A 146 -25.83 -35.82 -35.39
N ILE A 147 -26.06 -35.25 -36.58
CA ILE A 147 -25.89 -33.84 -37.02
C ILE A 147 -27.09 -32.93 -36.67
N ILE A 148 -26.87 -31.63 -36.37
CA ILE A 148 -27.52 -30.41 -36.97
C ILE A 148 -27.18 -29.12 -36.18
N GLU A 149 -27.20 -27.98 -36.89
CA GLU A 149 -26.86 -26.64 -36.40
C GLU A 149 -27.84 -26.07 -35.36
N GLY A 150 -27.33 -25.24 -34.44
CA GLY A 150 -28.14 -24.49 -33.48
C GLY A 150 -27.32 -23.46 -32.72
N ALA A 151 -27.31 -22.20 -33.18
CA ALA A 151 -26.45 -21.16 -32.62
C ALA A 151 -26.83 -20.79 -31.18
N THR A 152 -25.95 -21.10 -30.23
CA THR A 152 -25.96 -20.47 -28.89
C THR A 152 -24.58 -19.86 -28.62
N SER A 153 -24.53 -18.53 -28.53
CA SER A 153 -23.35 -17.84 -28.03
C SER A 153 -23.14 -18.16 -26.54
N PRO A 154 -21.89 -18.30 -26.06
CA PRO A 154 -21.63 -18.43 -24.64
C PRO A 154 -22.09 -17.15 -23.95
N LYS A 155 -23.12 -17.26 -23.10
CA LYS A 155 -23.61 -16.14 -22.29
C LYS A 155 -22.47 -15.68 -21.37
N PRO A 156 -22.09 -14.38 -21.34
CA PRO A 156 -21.15 -13.89 -20.34
C PRO A 156 -21.71 -14.14 -18.93
N SER A 157 -20.84 -14.51 -18.00
CA SER A 157 -21.23 -14.79 -16.61
C SER A 157 -21.85 -13.56 -15.95
N VAL A 158 -23.04 -13.74 -15.35
CA VAL A 158 -23.83 -12.66 -14.72
C VAL A 158 -23.07 -11.92 -13.63
N LEU A 159 -22.03 -12.53 -13.05
CA LEU A 159 -21.08 -11.93 -12.11
C LEU A 159 -20.45 -10.63 -12.67
N SER A 160 -20.00 -10.64 -13.94
CA SER A 160 -19.20 -9.55 -14.54
C SER A 160 -19.98 -8.26 -14.82
N ILE A 161 -21.28 -8.21 -14.50
CA ILE A 161 -22.12 -7.01 -14.66
C ILE A 161 -22.27 -6.27 -13.31
N ALA A 162 -22.21 -6.99 -12.18
CA ALA A 162 -22.50 -6.41 -10.86
C ALA A 162 -21.44 -5.39 -10.40
N ASP A 163 -20.16 -5.64 -10.69
CA ASP A 163 -19.04 -4.78 -10.27
C ASP A 163 -19.03 -3.40 -10.98
N SER A 164 -19.79 -3.27 -12.09
CA SER A 164 -19.80 -2.07 -12.91
C SER A 164 -20.49 -0.85 -12.29
N HIS A 165 -21.33 -1.04 -11.24
CA HIS A 165 -22.14 0.01 -10.63
C HIS A 165 -21.99 0.11 -9.10
N MET A 166 -20.80 -0.18 -8.56
CA MET A 166 -20.44 0.21 -7.20
C MET A 166 -19.82 1.61 -7.16
N SER A 167 -20.38 2.51 -6.36
CA SER A 167 -19.80 3.84 -6.12
C SER A 167 -18.42 3.70 -5.48
N GLN A 168 -17.57 4.71 -5.66
CA GLN A 168 -16.24 4.72 -5.01
C GLN A 168 -16.37 4.60 -3.48
N ARG A 169 -17.45 5.16 -2.90
CA ARG A 169 -17.82 5.00 -1.48
C ARG A 169 -18.06 3.54 -1.10
N ASP A 170 -18.71 2.78 -1.97
CA ASP A 170 -19.12 1.40 -1.69
C ASP A 170 -17.91 0.46 -1.79
N ARG A 171 -17.00 0.72 -2.74
CA ARG A 171 -15.68 0.06 -2.82
C ARG A 171 -14.84 0.35 -1.57
N ASP A 172 -14.83 1.62 -1.13
CA ASP A 172 -14.11 2.00 0.09
C ASP A 172 -14.71 1.35 1.35
N LEU A 173 -16.03 1.15 1.40
CA LEU A 173 -16.72 0.43 2.48
C LEU A 173 -16.42 -1.08 2.48
N GLN A 174 -16.30 -1.72 1.31
CA GLN A 174 -15.84 -3.12 1.20
C GLN A 174 -14.40 -3.31 1.72
N GLY A 175 -13.52 -2.33 1.48
CA GLY A 175 -12.18 -2.31 2.08
C GLY A 175 -12.16 -2.09 3.60
N GLY A 176 -13.31 -1.75 4.19
CA GLY A 176 -13.48 -1.55 5.63
C GLY A 176 -12.86 -0.27 6.18
N ALA A 177 -13.01 -0.08 7.50
CA ALA A 177 -12.58 1.15 8.18
C ALA A 177 -11.09 1.47 8.01
N LEU A 178 -10.22 0.45 7.98
CA LEU A 178 -8.77 0.64 7.80
C LEU A 178 -8.43 1.16 6.40
N HIS A 179 -9.07 0.67 5.34
CA HIS A 179 -8.90 1.18 3.98
C HIS A 179 -9.30 2.66 3.88
N ILE A 180 -10.43 3.04 4.48
CA ILE A 180 -10.89 4.44 4.53
C ILE A 180 -9.89 5.32 5.30
N GLN A 181 -9.35 4.84 6.43
CA GLN A 181 -8.36 5.54 7.23
C GLN A 181 -7.04 5.74 6.46
N ARG A 182 -6.54 4.69 5.79
CA ARG A 182 -5.36 4.73 4.89
C ARG A 182 -5.56 5.74 3.77
N LYS A 183 -6.67 5.65 3.04
CA LYS A 183 -7.00 6.56 1.93
C LYS A 183 -7.08 8.02 2.37
N LYS A 184 -7.56 8.28 3.60
CA LYS A 184 -7.61 9.63 4.19
C LYS A 184 -6.23 10.18 4.55
N ILE A 185 -5.37 9.41 5.23
CA ILE A 185 -4.01 9.90 5.56
C ILE A 185 -3.17 10.06 4.31
N ASP A 186 -3.31 9.18 3.32
CA ASP A 186 -2.61 9.27 2.04
C ASP A 186 -2.94 10.57 1.29
N ALA A 187 -4.24 10.86 1.09
CA ALA A 187 -4.68 12.11 0.44
C ALA A 187 -4.28 13.37 1.23
N MET A 188 -4.21 13.28 2.56
CA MET A 188 -3.74 14.36 3.42
C MET A 188 -2.23 14.58 3.33
N THR A 189 -1.43 13.50 3.30
CA THR A 189 0.02 13.54 3.05
C THR A 189 0.33 14.16 1.70
N ASP A 190 -0.36 13.74 0.64
CA ASP A 190 -0.17 14.27 -0.72
C ASP A 190 -0.47 15.77 -0.81
N TYR A 191 -1.52 16.24 -0.13
CA TYR A 191 -1.86 17.65 -0.04
C TYR A 191 -0.78 18.44 0.72
N ILE A 192 -0.36 17.95 1.89
CA ILE A 192 0.63 18.62 2.75
C ILE A 192 2.01 18.65 2.10
N ARG A 193 2.44 17.57 1.42
CA ARG A 193 3.70 17.54 0.66
C ARG A 193 3.72 18.63 -0.41
N ARG A 194 2.70 18.70 -1.27
CA ARG A 194 2.58 19.73 -2.31
C ARG A 194 2.58 21.16 -1.73
N ASP A 195 1.92 21.37 -0.59
CA ASP A 195 1.93 22.65 0.12
C ASP A 195 3.33 23.02 0.62
N PHE A 196 4.06 22.08 1.23
CA PHE A 196 5.45 22.26 1.65
C PHE A 196 6.39 22.52 0.46
N ASP A 197 6.30 21.72 -0.60
CA ASP A 197 7.09 21.85 -1.83
C ASP A 197 6.88 23.24 -2.45
N SER A 198 5.61 23.70 -2.52
CA SER A 198 5.26 25.03 -3.06
C SER A 198 5.80 26.20 -2.24
N LYS A 199 6.13 25.97 -0.95
CA LYS A 199 6.65 26.97 -0.01
C LYS A 199 8.14 26.83 0.27
N GLY A 200 8.78 25.79 -0.28
CA GLY A 200 10.15 25.41 0.08
C GLY A 200 10.32 25.01 1.56
N PHE A 201 9.25 24.58 2.24
CA PHE A 201 9.31 24.22 3.65
C PHE A 201 10.05 22.89 3.84
N VAL A 202 11.12 22.91 4.63
CA VAL A 202 11.84 21.70 5.07
C VAL A 202 11.90 21.72 6.60
N MET A 203 11.49 20.61 7.23
CA MET A 203 11.61 20.41 8.67
C MET A 203 13.08 20.58 9.11
N PRO A 204 13.41 21.54 10.00
CA PRO A 204 14.78 21.78 10.43
C PRO A 204 15.43 20.56 11.10
N ASP A 205 16.75 20.49 11.04
CA ASP A 205 17.50 19.36 11.59
C ASP A 205 17.41 19.25 13.12
N ASP A 206 17.35 20.40 13.81
CA ASP A 206 17.28 20.51 15.26
C ASP A 206 15.84 20.72 15.75
N SER A 207 15.13 19.63 16.04
CA SER A 207 13.87 19.70 16.80
C SER A 207 14.10 19.83 18.32
N MET A 208 15.19 20.51 18.73
CA MET A 208 15.41 20.93 20.12
C MET A 208 14.68 22.24 20.38
N PHE A 209 13.37 22.15 20.60
CA PHE A 209 12.65 23.22 21.31
C PHE A 209 13.06 23.15 22.80
N PRO A 210 13.52 24.27 23.39
CA PRO A 210 13.89 24.35 24.81
C PRO A 210 12.66 24.41 25.73
#